data_AF-A0A136PXH6-F1
#
_entry.id   AF-A0A136PXH6-F1
#
_cell.length_a   1.000
_cell.length_b   1.000
_cell.length_c   1.000
_cell.angle_alpha   90.00
_cell.angle_beta   90.00
_cell.angle_gamma   90.00
#
_symmetry.space_group_name_H-M   'P 1'
#
loop_
_entity.id
_entity.type
_entity.pdbx_description
1 polymer ?
#
loop_
_entity_poly.entity_id
_entity_poly.type
_entity_poly.pdbx_seq_one_letter_code
_entity_poly.pdbx_strand_id
1 'polypeptide(L)'
;MVDEALSAGAVARRLGVAVTTLRTWHQRYGLGPSQHTPGHHRRYTPADLARLEIMRRLTAEGISPAEAARWARQAPDLAPTPEPGPPRLATGTRVDGPGPHPDPGTGVGTGGTRTDGTGRDGGGATIPVGRAGPAARGLARAAMRLDAVSIATVIARSLAADGVIATWDRLLRPVLVGIGERHAATSRLIEVEHLFSRCVSEAFAAVTRSGTTTGPARILLSCADEEQHSLPLEALAAALTEAGTAYRMLGARVPPAALVEAVDRTGPAGVVIWSHTRATADPHQLTTLLAVPRRPLLVLAAGPGWRADTLPAGVVRPVDLAEAVSLAVAVRDALEQSASPALPRSGGLH
;
A
#
# COMPACT_ATOMS: atom_id res chain seq x y z
N MET A 1 11.90 -24.35 33.54
CA MET A 1 11.21 -23.04 33.71
C MET A 1 10.23 -22.92 32.55
N VAL A 2 8.93 -22.92 32.82
CA VAL A 2 7.89 -22.90 31.78
C VAL A 2 7.96 -21.55 31.08
N ASP A 3 8.35 -21.52 29.80
CA ASP A 3 8.57 -20.28 29.05
C ASP A 3 7.22 -19.74 28.57
N GLU A 4 6.63 -18.89 29.39
CA GLU A 4 5.25 -18.46 29.25
C GLU A 4 5.08 -17.45 28.11
N ALA A 5 4.17 -17.73 27.18
CA ALA A 5 3.90 -16.84 26.05
C ALA A 5 3.32 -15.51 26.55
N LEU A 6 4.00 -14.39 26.22
CA LEU A 6 3.79 -13.07 26.82
C LEU A 6 2.77 -12.20 26.06
N SER A 7 2.02 -11.37 26.77
CA SER A 7 1.16 -10.36 26.15
C SER A 7 1.98 -9.22 25.52
N ALA A 8 1.41 -8.52 24.53
CA ALA A 8 2.07 -7.38 23.88
C ALA A 8 2.53 -6.28 24.88
N GLY A 9 1.75 -6.05 25.95
CA GLY A 9 2.11 -5.11 27.01
C GLY A 9 3.30 -5.57 27.87
N ALA A 10 3.38 -6.87 28.16
CA ALA A 10 4.51 -7.45 28.88
C ALA A 10 5.80 -7.40 28.04
N VAL A 11 5.70 -7.69 26.74
CA VAL A 11 6.83 -7.61 25.80
C VAL A 11 7.32 -6.16 25.65
N ALA A 12 6.41 -5.20 25.50
CA ALA A 12 6.76 -3.77 25.41
C ALA A 12 7.56 -3.30 26.63
N ARG A 13 7.10 -3.68 27.83
CA ARG A 13 7.78 -3.35 29.09
C ARG A 13 9.16 -3.99 29.19
N ARG A 14 9.26 -5.27 28.80
CA ARG A 14 10.52 -6.03 28.83
C ARG A 14 11.55 -5.46 27.85
N LEU A 15 11.11 -5.03 26.68
CA LEU A 15 11.98 -4.46 25.64
C LEU A 15 12.21 -2.96 25.78
N GLY A 16 11.55 -2.28 26.73
CA GLY A 16 11.67 -0.82 26.90
C GLY A 16 11.22 -0.04 25.67
N VAL A 17 10.23 -0.53 24.92
CA VAL A 17 9.65 0.12 23.75
C VAL A 17 8.15 0.33 23.95
N ALA A 18 7.56 1.28 23.24
CA ALA A 18 6.11 1.48 23.28
C ALA A 18 5.38 0.28 22.63
N VAL A 19 4.18 -0.05 23.14
CA VAL A 19 3.31 -1.08 22.52
C VAL A 19 2.98 -0.72 21.07
N THR A 20 2.88 0.56 20.76
CA THR A 20 2.70 1.09 19.39
C THR A 20 3.90 0.75 18.50
N THR A 21 5.13 0.80 19.00
CA THR A 21 6.33 0.39 18.27
C THR A 21 6.31 -1.10 17.93
N LEU A 22 5.90 -1.97 18.87
CA LEU A 22 5.72 -3.40 18.60
C LEU A 22 4.66 -3.66 17.54
N ARG A 23 3.54 -2.92 17.59
CA ARG A 23 2.50 -3.01 16.56
C ARG A 23 3.02 -2.60 15.19
N THR A 24 3.78 -1.50 15.12
CA THR A 24 4.42 -1.05 13.88
C THR A 24 5.41 -2.09 13.35
N TRP A 25 6.22 -2.72 14.20
CA TRP A 25 7.15 -3.76 13.77
C TRP A 25 6.45 -5.03 13.30
N HIS A 26 5.39 -5.44 13.98
CA HIS A 26 4.55 -6.55 13.54
C HIS A 26 3.90 -6.26 12.18
N GLN A 27 3.31 -5.07 11.99
CA GLN A 27 2.57 -4.72 10.77
C GLN A 27 3.47 -4.43 9.58
N ARG A 28 4.55 -3.68 9.79
CA ARG A 28 5.43 -3.21 8.71
C ARG A 28 6.54 -4.20 8.37
N TYR A 29 6.96 -4.98 9.35
CA TYR A 29 8.13 -5.85 9.22
C TYR A 29 7.81 -7.32 9.49
N GLY A 30 6.56 -7.68 9.77
CA GLY A 30 6.17 -9.06 10.06
C GLY A 30 6.77 -9.60 11.36
N LEU A 31 7.24 -8.73 12.26
CA LEU A 31 7.81 -9.11 13.56
C LEU A 31 6.70 -9.26 14.62
N GLY A 32 5.73 -10.11 14.33
CA GLY A 32 4.60 -10.42 15.20
C GLY A 32 4.78 -11.72 15.99
N PRO A 33 3.81 -12.05 16.85
CA PRO A 33 3.78 -13.33 17.55
C PRO A 33 3.58 -14.49 16.57
N SER A 34 4.39 -15.55 16.71
CA SER A 34 4.41 -16.69 15.79
C SER A 34 3.24 -17.67 15.97
N GLN A 35 2.62 -17.71 17.15
CA GLN A 35 1.50 -18.61 17.45
C GLN A 35 0.18 -17.84 17.40
N HIS A 36 -0.75 -18.31 16.55
CA HIS A 36 -2.11 -17.80 16.46
C HIS A 36 -3.09 -18.91 16.83
N THR A 37 -3.66 -18.85 18.04
CA THR A 37 -4.84 -19.65 18.40
C THR A 37 -6.08 -18.80 18.17
N PRO A 38 -7.03 -19.23 17.32
CA PRO A 38 -8.29 -18.52 17.10
C PRO A 38 -9.02 -18.30 18.44
N GLY A 39 -9.41 -17.07 18.74
CA GLY A 39 -10.19 -16.73 19.93
C GLY A 39 -9.39 -16.34 21.19
N HIS A 40 -8.06 -16.40 21.19
CA HIS A 40 -7.25 -15.94 22.33
C HIS A 40 -6.34 -14.75 21.97
N HIS A 41 -6.08 -13.88 22.95
CA HIS A 41 -5.19 -12.73 22.80
C HIS A 41 -3.81 -13.17 22.28
N ARG A 42 -3.28 -12.42 21.31
CA ARG A 42 -1.98 -12.67 20.68
C ARG A 42 -0.86 -12.75 21.74
N ARG A 43 -0.18 -13.91 21.84
CA ARG A 43 0.94 -14.13 22.79
C ARG A 43 2.26 -14.34 22.05
N TYR A 44 3.32 -13.66 22.52
CA TYR A 44 4.67 -13.72 21.97
C TYR A 44 5.43 -14.89 22.58
N THR A 45 6.06 -15.69 21.73
CA THR A 45 6.96 -16.79 22.12
C THR A 45 8.36 -16.27 22.39
N PRO A 46 9.24 -17.06 23.06
CA PRO A 46 10.64 -16.71 23.26
C PRO A 46 11.39 -16.41 21.95
N ALA A 47 11.07 -17.15 20.89
CA ALA A 47 11.61 -16.92 19.55
C ALA A 47 11.17 -15.55 18.98
N ASP A 48 9.94 -15.11 19.26
CA ASP A 48 9.48 -13.78 18.87
C ASP A 48 10.24 -12.69 19.63
N LEU A 49 10.50 -12.89 20.92
CA LEU A 49 11.27 -11.95 21.73
C LEU A 49 12.70 -11.80 21.20
N ALA A 50 13.38 -12.90 20.86
CA ALA A 50 14.73 -12.85 20.31
C ALA A 50 14.82 -11.98 19.04
N ARG A 51 13.83 -12.09 18.13
CA ARG A 51 13.78 -11.25 16.93
C ARG A 51 13.53 -9.78 17.25
N LEU A 52 12.67 -9.50 18.24
CA LEU A 52 12.38 -8.14 18.67
C LEU A 52 13.56 -7.47 19.41
N GLU A 53 14.37 -8.24 20.15
CA GLU A 53 15.59 -7.75 20.78
C GLU A 53 16.64 -7.35 19.74
N ILE A 54 16.81 -8.15 18.69
CA ILE A 54 17.70 -7.82 17.56
C ILE A 54 17.21 -6.56 16.85
N MET A 55 15.92 -6.46 16.56
CA MET A 55 15.31 -5.28 15.95
C MET A 55 15.57 -4.02 16.79
N ARG A 56 15.40 -4.09 18.11
CA ARG A 56 15.66 -2.99 19.04
C ARG A 56 17.13 -2.58 19.03
N ARG A 57 18.05 -3.55 19.17
CA ARG A 57 19.49 -3.30 19.25
C ARG A 57 19.99 -2.57 17.99
N LEU A 58 19.67 -3.10 16.82
CA LEU A 58 20.13 -2.54 15.54
C LEU A 58 19.56 -1.14 15.29
N THR A 59 18.30 -0.90 15.65
CA THR A 59 17.70 0.43 15.54
C THR A 59 18.39 1.43 16.49
N ALA A 60 18.78 1.00 17.69
CA ALA A 60 19.52 1.84 18.64
C ALA A 60 20.96 2.15 18.18
N GLU A 61 21.57 1.25 17.41
CA GLU A 61 22.88 1.43 16.76
C GLU A 61 22.81 2.32 15.50
N GLY A 62 21.63 2.85 15.15
CA GLY A 62 21.44 3.74 14.01
C GLY A 62 21.18 3.02 12.68
N ILE A 63 21.07 1.69 12.68
CA ILE A 63 20.66 0.92 11.50
C ILE A 63 19.19 1.21 11.19
N SER A 64 18.88 1.37 9.91
CA SER A 64 17.52 1.68 9.49
C SER A 64 16.54 0.58 9.95
N PRO A 65 15.31 0.93 10.37
CA PRO A 65 14.33 -0.07 10.81
C PRO A 65 14.04 -1.18 9.79
N ALA A 66 14.14 -0.89 8.49
CA ALA A 66 13.94 -1.89 7.44
C ALA A 66 15.09 -2.92 7.38
N GLU A 67 16.32 -2.48 7.57
CA GLU A 67 17.51 -3.33 7.58
C GLU A 67 17.62 -4.11 8.90
N ALA A 68 17.33 -3.46 10.02
CA ALA A 68 17.21 -4.09 11.33
C ALA A 68 16.17 -5.23 11.32
N ALA A 69 15.01 -4.98 10.69
CA ALA A 69 13.96 -5.98 10.53
C ALA A 69 14.39 -7.17 9.68
N ARG A 70 15.20 -6.95 8.63
CA ARG A 70 15.73 -8.01 7.78
C ARG A 70 16.59 -8.97 8.58
N TRP A 71 17.54 -8.46 9.37
CA TRP A 71 18.40 -9.30 10.22
C TRP A 71 17.61 -9.97 11.35
N ALA A 72 16.67 -9.26 11.96
CA ALA A 72 15.78 -9.82 12.98
C ALA A 72 14.96 -11.03 12.49
N ARG A 73 14.52 -11.03 11.22
CA ARG A 73 13.77 -12.17 10.65
C ARG A 73 14.64 -13.39 10.33
N GLN A 74 15.94 -13.19 10.07
CA GLN A 74 16.88 -14.24 9.70
C GLN A 74 17.56 -14.91 10.90
N ALA A 75 17.42 -14.32 12.09
CA ALA A 75 18.05 -14.77 13.32
C ALA A 75 17.64 -16.15 13.90
N PRO A 76 16.57 -16.86 13.47
CA PRO A 76 16.31 -18.22 13.97
C PRO A 76 17.43 -19.23 13.67
N ASP A 77 18.35 -18.92 12.75
CA ASP A 77 19.43 -19.81 12.30
C ASP A 77 20.80 -19.52 12.94
N LEU A 78 20.89 -18.52 13.84
CA LEU A 78 22.08 -18.27 14.66
C LEU A 78 21.72 -18.42 16.15
N ALA A 79 21.61 -19.66 16.60
CA ALA A 79 21.93 -19.96 18.00
C ALA A 79 23.42 -19.64 18.25
N PRO A 80 23.82 -19.24 19.47
CA PRO A 80 25.22 -18.97 19.76
C PRO A 80 26.03 -20.26 19.61
N THR A 81 26.83 -20.36 18.55
CA THR A 81 27.88 -21.37 18.44
C THR A 81 28.88 -21.12 19.57
N PRO A 82 29.25 -22.13 20.38
CA PRO A 82 30.36 -21.97 21.32
C PRO A 82 31.63 -21.68 20.50
N GLU A 83 32.33 -20.61 20.87
CA GLU A 83 33.59 -20.13 20.30
C GLU A 83 34.53 -21.28 19.88
N PRO A 84 34.95 -21.35 18.61
CA PRO A 84 36.02 -22.26 18.22
C PRO A 84 37.37 -21.68 18.67
N GLY A 85 38.04 -22.39 19.58
CA GLY A 85 39.41 -22.10 19.98
C GLY A 85 40.41 -22.10 18.80
N PRO A 86 41.61 -21.52 18.99
CA PRO A 86 42.51 -21.19 17.89
C PRO A 86 43.03 -22.44 17.15
N PRO A 87 43.28 -22.34 15.82
CA PRO A 87 43.61 -23.49 15.00
C PRO A 87 45.05 -23.98 15.25
N ARG A 88 45.20 -25.28 15.51
CA ARG A 88 46.49 -25.97 15.47
C ARG A 88 46.77 -26.46 14.04
N LEU A 89 47.96 -26.14 13.54
CA LEU A 89 48.53 -26.69 12.31
C LEU A 89 48.77 -28.20 12.42
N ALA A 90 48.42 -28.95 11.38
CA ALA A 90 49.08 -30.19 10.94
C ALA A 90 48.79 -30.40 9.44
N THR A 91 49.68 -30.04 8.51
CA THR A 91 50.78 -30.81 7.87
C THR A 91 50.35 -32.00 6.99
N GLY A 92 50.69 -31.92 5.68
CA GLY A 92 50.96 -33.03 4.74
C GLY A 92 49.75 -33.85 4.28
N THR A 93 49.55 -34.20 3.01
CA THR A 93 50.52 -34.84 2.10
C THR A 93 50.02 -34.82 0.65
N ARG A 94 50.93 -34.59 -0.30
CA ARG A 94 50.78 -34.72 -1.78
C ARG A 94 50.64 -36.18 -2.22
N VAL A 95 49.97 -36.44 -3.36
CA VAL A 95 50.54 -37.31 -4.43
C VAL A 95 49.98 -36.92 -5.83
N ASP A 96 50.93 -36.57 -6.71
CA ASP A 96 51.12 -36.60 -8.18
C ASP A 96 50.01 -36.82 -9.25
N GLY A 97 50.19 -36.13 -10.39
CA GLY A 97 49.52 -36.31 -11.71
C GLY A 97 50.16 -37.41 -12.60
N PRO A 98 49.80 -37.52 -13.91
CA PRO A 98 50.29 -36.60 -14.97
C PRO A 98 49.31 -36.33 -16.16
N GLY A 99 49.66 -35.35 -17.03
CA GLY A 99 48.99 -35.03 -18.33
C GLY A 99 49.35 -36.00 -19.49
N PRO A 100 49.28 -35.65 -20.80
CA PRO A 100 49.11 -34.31 -21.42
C PRO A 100 48.14 -34.21 -22.64
N HIS A 101 48.03 -32.98 -23.17
CA HIS A 101 47.43 -32.54 -24.45
C HIS A 101 48.08 -33.13 -25.71
N PRO A 102 47.38 -33.03 -26.87
CA PRO A 102 47.93 -32.25 -27.97
C PRO A 102 46.90 -31.29 -28.63
N ASP A 103 47.45 -30.36 -29.42
CA ASP A 103 46.84 -29.20 -30.11
C ASP A 103 46.91 -29.44 -31.66
N PRO A 104 46.70 -28.45 -32.55
CA PRO A 104 45.45 -27.98 -33.15
C PRO A 104 45.33 -28.29 -34.67
N GLY A 105 44.14 -28.06 -35.25
CA GLY A 105 43.89 -28.16 -36.69
C GLY A 105 43.08 -26.99 -37.24
N THR A 106 43.72 -26.22 -38.12
CA THR A 106 43.25 -25.07 -38.90
C THR A 106 42.20 -25.46 -39.95
N GLY A 107 41.21 -24.60 -40.21
CA GLY A 107 40.28 -24.76 -41.33
C GLY A 107 39.45 -23.50 -41.61
N VAL A 108 39.85 -22.74 -42.61
CA VAL A 108 39.11 -21.63 -43.23
C VAL A 108 38.04 -22.19 -44.18
N GLY A 109 36.83 -21.64 -44.19
CA GLY A 109 35.78 -22.03 -45.13
C GLY A 109 34.55 -21.13 -45.07
N THR A 110 34.41 -20.30 -46.10
CA THR A 110 33.34 -19.36 -46.44
C THR A 110 32.02 -20.06 -46.80
N GLY A 111 30.87 -19.42 -46.51
CA GLY A 111 29.65 -19.58 -47.32
C GLY A 111 28.33 -19.86 -46.59
N GLY A 112 27.52 -18.81 -46.43
CA GLY A 112 26.12 -18.76 -46.88
C GLY A 112 25.05 -19.74 -46.35
N THR A 113 24.06 -19.14 -45.67
CA THR A 113 22.63 -19.51 -45.56
C THR A 113 22.23 -20.71 -44.69
N ARG A 114 21.53 -20.44 -43.57
CA ARG A 114 20.05 -20.52 -43.40
C ARG A 114 19.65 -20.52 -41.91
N THR A 115 18.56 -19.80 -41.63
CA THR A 115 17.46 -20.07 -40.66
C THR A 115 17.74 -20.41 -39.19
N ASP A 116 16.98 -19.67 -38.37
CA ASP A 116 16.40 -20.04 -37.07
C ASP A 116 17.30 -20.28 -35.87
N GLY A 117 16.98 -19.49 -34.84
CA GLY A 117 16.75 -20.05 -33.52
C GLY A 117 17.92 -19.92 -32.55
N THR A 118 17.62 -19.23 -31.45
CA THR A 118 18.27 -19.35 -30.12
C THR A 118 19.61 -18.62 -29.98
N GLY A 119 19.86 -17.81 -28.96
CA GLY A 119 19.09 -17.43 -27.79
C GLY A 119 19.28 -15.95 -27.51
N ARG A 120 18.17 -15.22 -27.42
CA ARG A 120 18.17 -13.97 -26.67
C ARG A 120 18.14 -14.37 -25.20
N ASP A 121 19.18 -14.06 -24.46
CA ASP A 121 19.16 -14.05 -23.01
C ASP A 121 18.22 -12.91 -22.54
N GLY A 122 16.92 -13.17 -22.66
CA GLY A 122 15.84 -12.24 -22.39
C GLY A 122 15.03 -12.66 -21.17
N GLY A 123 15.68 -12.83 -20.02
CA GLY A 123 15.01 -12.95 -18.72
C GLY A 123 14.50 -11.60 -18.23
N GLY A 124 13.55 -10.98 -18.94
CA GLY A 124 13.15 -9.58 -18.72
C GLY A 124 12.46 -9.31 -17.38
N ALA A 125 12.99 -8.36 -16.61
CA ALA A 125 12.40 -7.79 -15.39
C ALA A 125 11.22 -6.85 -15.69
N THR A 126 10.26 -7.27 -16.51
CA THR A 126 9.18 -6.39 -16.98
C THR A 126 7.96 -6.45 -16.05
N ILE A 127 7.39 -5.28 -15.74
CA ILE A 127 6.10 -5.17 -15.05
C ILE A 127 4.97 -5.53 -16.04
N PRO A 128 4.10 -6.51 -15.74
CA PRO A 128 2.96 -6.80 -16.58
C PRO A 128 1.94 -5.67 -16.49
N VAL A 129 1.54 -5.09 -17.63
CA VAL A 129 0.48 -4.07 -17.68
C VAL A 129 -0.74 -4.54 -18.48
N GLY A 130 -0.82 -5.84 -18.79
CA GLY A 130 -1.94 -6.46 -19.50
C GLY A 130 -2.30 -5.76 -20.82
N ARG A 131 -3.59 -5.49 -21.02
CA ARG A 131 -4.13 -4.77 -22.19
C ARG A 131 -3.92 -3.25 -22.14
N ALA A 132 -3.23 -2.72 -21.14
CA ALA A 132 -3.03 -1.27 -21.03
C ALA A 132 -2.27 -0.71 -22.25
N GLY A 133 -2.54 0.56 -22.56
CA GLY A 133 -2.01 1.22 -23.76
C GLY A 133 -0.49 1.44 -23.73
N PRO A 134 0.10 1.94 -24.82
CA PRO A 134 1.54 2.23 -24.92
C PRO A 134 2.07 3.13 -23.80
N ALA A 135 1.26 4.08 -23.31
CA ALA A 135 1.61 4.97 -22.21
C ALA A 135 1.90 4.21 -20.90
N ALA A 136 1.05 3.25 -20.51
CA ALA A 136 1.25 2.43 -19.31
C ALA A 136 2.51 1.55 -19.43
N ARG A 137 2.78 0.99 -20.62
CA ARG A 137 4.05 0.28 -20.89
C ARG A 137 5.26 1.19 -20.79
N GLY A 138 5.16 2.44 -21.25
CA GLY A 138 6.21 3.45 -21.11
C GLY A 138 6.47 3.80 -19.65
N LEU A 139 5.40 4.04 -18.90
CA LEU A 139 5.45 4.37 -17.48
C LEU A 139 6.04 3.23 -16.64
N ALA A 140 5.61 1.98 -16.88
CA ALA A 140 6.18 0.80 -16.25
C ALA A 140 7.69 0.65 -16.52
N ARG A 141 8.15 0.93 -17.75
CA ARG A 141 9.58 0.94 -18.07
C ARG A 141 10.34 2.05 -17.35
N ALA A 142 9.74 3.23 -17.18
CA ALA A 142 10.35 4.31 -16.41
C ALA A 142 10.44 3.93 -14.91
N ALA A 143 9.40 3.31 -14.35
CA ALA A 143 9.39 2.79 -12.99
C ALA A 143 10.50 1.75 -12.76
N MET A 144 10.68 0.80 -13.69
CA MET A 144 11.77 -0.18 -13.61
C MET A 144 13.18 0.43 -13.69
N ARG A 145 13.33 1.61 -14.31
CA ARG A 145 14.60 2.37 -14.34
C ARG A 145 14.76 3.32 -13.14
N LEU A 146 13.80 3.34 -12.22
CA LEU A 146 13.73 4.29 -11.11
C LEU A 146 13.81 5.76 -11.55
N ASP A 147 13.27 6.05 -12.74
CA ASP A 147 13.31 7.36 -13.36
C ASP A 147 12.14 8.22 -12.88
N ALA A 148 12.30 8.79 -11.67
CA ALA A 148 11.29 9.59 -10.98
C ALA A 148 10.78 10.78 -11.83
N VAL A 149 11.70 11.42 -12.57
CA VAL A 149 11.39 12.60 -13.40
C VAL A 149 10.50 12.20 -14.57
N SER A 150 10.83 11.11 -15.27
CA SER A 150 9.99 10.59 -16.35
C SER A 150 8.63 10.12 -15.84
N ILE A 151 8.59 9.44 -14.69
CA ILE A 151 7.32 9.02 -14.05
C ILE A 151 6.44 10.25 -13.80
N ALA A 152 6.96 11.25 -13.06
CA ALA A 152 6.21 12.47 -12.74
C ALA A 152 5.74 13.21 -14.00
N THR A 153 6.60 13.33 -15.02
CA THR A 153 6.27 14.00 -16.28
C THR A 153 5.13 13.29 -17.03
N VAL A 154 5.16 11.95 -17.10
CA VAL A 154 4.13 11.17 -17.77
C VAL A 154 2.80 11.26 -17.02
N ILE A 155 2.82 11.19 -15.68
CA ILE A 155 1.62 11.31 -14.86
C ILE A 155 1.01 12.71 -15.00
N ALA A 156 1.80 13.77 -14.84
CA ALA A 156 1.33 15.15 -14.94
C ALA A 156 0.72 15.45 -16.32
N ARG A 157 1.33 14.94 -17.40
CA ARG A 157 0.78 15.10 -18.75
C ARG A 157 -0.57 14.39 -18.92
N SER A 158 -0.70 13.17 -18.40
CA SER A 158 -1.96 12.43 -18.49
C SER A 158 -3.05 13.10 -17.65
N LEU A 159 -2.73 13.58 -16.45
CA LEU A 159 -3.68 14.33 -15.61
C LEU A 159 -4.18 15.59 -16.33
N ALA A 160 -3.27 16.36 -16.95
CA ALA A 160 -3.65 17.57 -17.68
C ALA A 160 -4.47 17.30 -18.95
N ALA A 161 -4.23 16.17 -19.63
CA ALA A 161 -4.89 15.83 -20.89
C ALA A 161 -6.23 15.08 -20.70
N ASP A 162 -6.28 14.16 -19.74
CA ASP A 162 -7.33 13.16 -19.60
C ASP A 162 -8.11 13.27 -18.27
N GLY A 163 -7.62 14.05 -17.30
CA GLY A 163 -8.18 14.15 -15.95
C GLY A 163 -7.81 12.99 -15.02
N VAL A 164 -8.15 13.11 -13.72
CA VAL A 164 -7.77 12.15 -12.68
C VAL A 164 -8.37 10.77 -12.92
N ILE A 165 -9.67 10.68 -13.20
CA ILE A 165 -10.36 9.38 -13.31
C ILE A 165 -9.77 8.54 -14.45
N ALA A 166 -9.64 9.11 -15.64
CA ALA A 166 -9.08 8.41 -16.79
C ALA A 166 -7.61 8.04 -16.57
N THR A 167 -6.82 8.95 -15.98
CA THR A 167 -5.41 8.69 -15.63
C THR A 167 -5.29 7.55 -14.62
N TRP A 168 -6.12 7.54 -13.57
CA TRP A 168 -6.13 6.48 -12.58
C TRP A 168 -6.44 5.12 -13.21
N ASP A 169 -7.54 5.00 -13.94
CA ASP A 169 -8.02 3.72 -14.44
C ASP A 169 -7.20 3.15 -15.60
N ARG A 170 -6.73 4.01 -16.51
CA ARG A 170 -6.07 3.57 -17.75
C ARG A 170 -4.56 3.57 -17.67
N LEU A 171 -3.97 4.34 -16.76
CA LEU A 171 -2.52 4.51 -16.65
C LEU A 171 -1.96 4.01 -15.33
N LEU A 172 -2.44 4.54 -14.19
CA LEU A 172 -1.81 4.30 -12.89
C LEU A 172 -2.16 2.93 -12.31
N ARG A 173 -3.46 2.60 -12.24
CA ARG A 173 -3.98 1.36 -11.67
C ARG A 173 -3.39 0.12 -12.36
N PRO A 174 -3.28 0.01 -13.70
CA PRO A 174 -2.66 -1.14 -14.33
C PRO A 174 -1.18 -1.32 -13.97
N VAL A 175 -0.43 -0.23 -13.81
CA VAL A 175 0.99 -0.28 -13.43
C VAL A 175 1.13 -0.69 -11.96
N LEU A 176 0.30 -0.13 -11.05
CA LEU A 176 0.27 -0.53 -9.63
C LEU A 176 -0.05 -2.02 -9.46
N VAL A 177 -1.07 -2.51 -10.17
CA VAL A 177 -1.44 -3.94 -10.17
C VAL A 177 -0.27 -4.79 -10.67
N GLY A 178 0.36 -4.39 -11.77
CA GLY A 178 1.52 -5.11 -12.30
C GLY A 178 2.72 -5.16 -11.35
N ILE A 179 3.00 -4.06 -10.65
CA ILE A 179 4.05 -4.00 -9.62
C ILE A 179 3.71 -4.97 -8.48
N GLY A 180 2.46 -4.93 -7.98
CA GLY A 180 1.99 -5.80 -6.91
C GLY A 180 2.03 -7.28 -7.27
N GLU A 181 1.56 -7.66 -8.47
CA GLU A 181 1.61 -9.04 -8.98
C GLU A 181 3.06 -9.55 -9.06
N ARG A 182 3.97 -8.71 -9.56
CA ARG A 182 5.38 -9.07 -9.69
C ARG A 182 6.07 -9.15 -8.32
N HIS A 183 5.73 -8.25 -7.40
CA HIS A 183 6.21 -8.30 -6.02
C HIS A 183 5.75 -9.60 -5.34
N ALA A 184 4.45 -9.93 -5.43
CA ALA A 184 3.91 -11.17 -4.88
C ALA A 184 4.60 -12.43 -5.46
N ALA A 185 4.92 -12.42 -6.76
CA ALA A 185 5.57 -13.54 -7.42
C ALA A 185 7.08 -13.67 -7.13
N THR A 186 7.77 -12.58 -6.79
CA THR A 186 9.25 -12.55 -6.74
C THR A 186 9.85 -12.05 -5.44
N SER A 187 9.05 -11.46 -4.55
CA SER A 187 9.49 -10.70 -3.37
C SER A 187 10.51 -9.58 -3.70
N ARG A 188 10.49 -9.04 -4.92
CA ARG A 188 11.34 -7.93 -5.41
C ARG A 188 10.49 -6.70 -5.75
N LEU A 189 11.12 -5.61 -6.19
CA LEU A 189 10.47 -4.36 -6.63
C LEU A 189 9.88 -3.48 -5.52
N ILE A 190 10.32 -3.66 -4.27
CA ILE A 190 9.90 -2.80 -3.16
C ILE A 190 10.32 -1.34 -3.42
N GLU A 191 11.54 -1.15 -3.91
CA GLU A 191 12.08 0.14 -4.31
C GLU A 191 11.27 0.79 -5.44
N VAL A 192 10.80 0.00 -6.40
CA VAL A 192 9.96 0.47 -7.52
C VAL A 192 8.57 0.84 -7.02
N GLU A 193 7.96 0.00 -6.17
CA GLU A 193 6.65 0.27 -5.55
C GLU A 193 6.67 1.56 -4.74
N HIS A 194 7.67 1.74 -3.88
CA HIS A 194 7.80 2.94 -3.06
C HIS A 194 8.02 4.19 -3.90
N LEU A 195 8.92 4.14 -4.88
CA LEU A 195 9.16 5.28 -5.77
C LEU A 195 7.88 5.62 -6.55
N PHE A 196 7.25 4.62 -7.16
CA PHE A 196 6.09 4.82 -8.00
C PHE A 196 4.92 5.38 -7.20
N SER A 197 4.61 4.79 -6.05
CA SER A 197 3.56 5.26 -5.14
C SER A 197 3.80 6.69 -4.68
N ARG A 198 5.05 7.05 -4.36
CA ARG A 198 5.41 8.43 -3.99
C ARG A 198 5.16 9.41 -5.12
N CYS A 199 5.60 9.09 -6.36
CA CYS A 199 5.35 9.95 -7.52
C CYS A 199 3.85 10.12 -7.80
N VAL A 200 3.05 9.06 -7.63
CA VAL A 200 1.58 9.14 -7.76
C VAL A 200 0.98 10.06 -6.70
N SER A 201 1.40 9.90 -5.43
CA SER A 201 0.93 10.73 -4.31
C SER A 201 1.27 12.21 -4.55
N GLU A 202 2.50 12.49 -4.99
CA GLU A 202 2.97 13.85 -5.29
C GLU A 202 2.16 14.49 -6.42
N ALA A 203 1.82 13.72 -7.47
CA ALA A 203 1.01 14.20 -8.59
C ALA A 203 -0.44 14.50 -8.19
N PHE A 204 -1.09 13.62 -7.42
CA PHE A 204 -2.44 13.90 -6.89
C PHE A 204 -2.43 15.08 -5.93
N ALA A 205 -1.44 15.18 -5.06
CA ALA A 205 -1.30 16.32 -4.18
C ALA A 205 -1.14 17.64 -4.97
N ALA A 206 -0.48 17.63 -6.13
CA ALA A 206 -0.39 18.79 -7.01
C ALA A 206 -1.74 19.22 -7.61
N VAL A 207 -2.61 18.25 -7.98
CA VAL A 207 -3.99 18.52 -8.42
C VAL A 207 -4.78 19.17 -7.27
N THR A 208 -4.72 18.59 -6.07
CA THR A 208 -5.47 19.09 -4.91
C THR A 208 -5.05 20.50 -4.48
N ARG A 209 -3.76 20.86 -4.59
CA ARG A 209 -3.25 22.19 -4.26
C ARG A 209 -3.60 23.26 -5.29
N SER A 210 -3.70 22.87 -6.56
CA SER A 210 -3.97 23.81 -7.66
C SER A 210 -5.47 24.02 -7.89
N GLY A 211 -6.31 23.05 -7.47
CA GLY A 211 -7.75 23.13 -7.68
C GLY A 211 -8.46 24.03 -6.69
N THR A 212 -9.60 24.56 -7.12
CA THR A 212 -10.51 25.36 -6.29
C THR A 212 -11.72 24.51 -5.92
N THR A 213 -12.11 24.55 -4.65
CA THR A 213 -13.31 23.86 -4.16
C THR A 213 -14.30 24.86 -3.59
N THR A 214 -15.59 24.60 -3.78
CA THR A 214 -16.65 25.48 -3.29
C THR A 214 -17.23 24.96 -1.98
N GLY A 215 -17.53 25.88 -1.06
CA GLY A 215 -18.27 25.59 0.16
C GLY A 215 -17.51 24.80 1.23
N PRO A 216 -18.18 24.46 2.35
CA PRO A 216 -17.58 23.70 3.42
C PRO A 216 -17.30 22.25 2.99
N ALA A 217 -16.20 21.69 3.47
CA ALA A 217 -15.80 20.31 3.15
C ALA A 217 -16.72 19.26 3.81
N ARG A 218 -17.84 18.94 3.17
CA ARG A 218 -18.88 18.03 3.71
C ARG A 218 -18.66 16.55 3.40
N ILE A 219 -17.62 16.22 2.65
CA ILE A 219 -17.22 14.83 2.37
C ILE A 219 -16.00 14.46 3.22
N LEU A 220 -16.10 13.41 4.01
CA LEU A 220 -15.01 12.87 4.83
C LEU A 220 -14.45 11.60 4.17
N LEU A 221 -13.14 11.56 3.97
CA LEU A 221 -12.41 10.46 3.36
C LEU A 221 -11.51 9.80 4.42
N SER A 222 -11.62 8.48 4.55
CA SER A 222 -10.82 7.69 5.49
C SER A 222 -10.48 6.32 4.90
N CYS A 223 -9.31 5.79 5.22
CA CYS A 223 -9.12 4.34 5.12
C CYS A 223 -9.77 3.65 6.32
N ALA A 224 -10.10 2.36 6.19
CA ALA A 224 -10.59 1.52 7.26
C ALA A 224 -9.51 1.33 8.35
N ASP A 225 -9.90 0.69 9.46
CA ASP A 225 -8.94 0.37 10.51
C ASP A 225 -7.80 -0.51 9.97
N GLU A 226 -6.58 -0.18 10.38
CA GLU A 226 -5.33 -0.80 9.94
C GLU A 226 -5.04 -0.81 8.42
N GLU A 227 -5.88 -0.19 7.59
CA GLU A 227 -5.67 -0.09 6.14
C GLU A 227 -4.58 0.93 5.79
N GLN A 228 -3.59 0.49 5.01
CA GLN A 228 -2.42 1.29 4.62
C GLN A 228 -2.43 1.73 3.15
N HIS A 229 -3.26 1.11 2.31
CA HIS A 229 -3.32 1.43 0.88
C HIS A 229 -4.15 2.71 0.65
N SER A 230 -3.52 3.88 0.82
CA SER A 230 -4.18 5.19 0.71
C SER A 230 -4.30 5.74 -0.71
N LEU A 231 -3.47 5.29 -1.65
CA LEU A 231 -3.44 5.83 -3.03
C LEU A 231 -4.82 5.90 -3.72
N PRO A 232 -5.70 4.89 -3.62
CA PRO A 232 -7.03 4.98 -4.23
C PRO A 232 -7.91 6.08 -3.61
N LEU A 233 -7.71 6.36 -2.31
CA LEU A 233 -8.39 7.45 -1.62
C LEU A 233 -7.82 8.82 -2.01
N GLU A 234 -6.51 8.89 -2.29
CA GLU A 234 -5.86 10.08 -2.85
C GLU A 234 -6.33 10.37 -4.28
N ALA A 235 -6.57 9.32 -5.09
CA ALA A 235 -7.19 9.47 -6.41
C ALA A 235 -8.62 10.03 -6.29
N LEU A 236 -9.41 9.55 -5.33
CA LEU A 236 -10.74 10.12 -5.04
C LEU A 236 -10.66 11.57 -4.59
N ALA A 237 -9.73 11.91 -3.69
CA ALA A 237 -9.48 13.27 -3.26
C ALA A 237 -9.17 14.20 -4.44
N ALA A 238 -8.25 13.82 -5.32
CA ALA A 238 -7.90 14.59 -6.51
C ALA A 238 -9.08 14.73 -7.48
N ALA A 239 -9.86 13.66 -7.70
CA ALA A 239 -11.04 13.70 -8.57
C ALA A 239 -12.18 14.57 -8.00
N LEU A 240 -12.36 14.58 -6.68
CA LEU A 240 -13.30 15.49 -6.02
C LEU A 240 -12.87 16.95 -6.18
N THR A 241 -11.57 17.25 -6.07
CA THR A 241 -11.03 18.58 -6.36
C THR A 241 -11.30 18.99 -7.82
N GLU A 242 -11.06 18.12 -8.80
CA GLU A 242 -11.38 18.40 -10.21
C GLU A 242 -12.87 18.69 -10.40
N ALA A 243 -13.75 18.02 -9.64
CA ALA A 243 -15.19 18.25 -9.63
C ALA A 243 -15.63 19.45 -8.74
N GLY A 244 -14.69 20.25 -8.22
CA GLY A 244 -14.97 21.41 -7.37
C GLY A 244 -15.55 21.08 -5.99
N THR A 245 -15.47 19.82 -5.55
CA THR A 245 -16.06 19.34 -4.28
C THR A 245 -15.05 19.40 -3.15
N ALA A 246 -15.36 20.18 -2.11
CA ALA A 246 -14.55 20.24 -0.90
C ALA A 246 -14.66 18.95 -0.07
N TYR A 247 -13.53 18.43 0.40
CA TYR A 247 -13.44 17.22 1.22
C TYR A 247 -12.45 17.37 2.38
N ARG A 248 -12.53 16.47 3.36
CA ARG A 248 -11.57 16.30 4.45
C ARG A 248 -11.01 14.89 4.39
N MET A 249 -9.70 14.73 4.39
CA MET A 249 -9.05 13.41 4.35
C MET A 249 -8.31 13.14 5.66
N LEU A 250 -8.67 12.04 6.33
CA LEU A 250 -8.01 11.56 7.56
C LEU A 250 -6.78 10.70 7.26
N GLY A 251 -6.75 10.05 6.09
CA GLY A 251 -5.63 9.22 5.64
C GLY A 251 -5.78 7.74 6.00
N ALA A 252 -4.64 7.08 6.19
CA ALA A 252 -4.53 5.65 6.44
C ALA A 252 -4.82 5.28 7.92
N ARG A 253 -5.18 4.01 8.16
CA ARG A 253 -5.28 3.37 9.49
C ARG A 253 -6.12 4.17 10.48
N VAL A 254 -7.38 4.45 10.15
CA VAL A 254 -8.25 5.26 11.01
C VAL A 254 -9.10 4.34 11.88
N PRO A 255 -8.90 4.32 13.22
CA PRO A 255 -9.70 3.48 14.11
C PRO A 255 -11.17 3.93 14.16
N PRO A 256 -12.12 3.02 14.43
CA PRO A 256 -13.55 3.35 14.47
C PRO A 256 -13.89 4.51 15.41
N ALA A 257 -13.28 4.55 16.60
CA ALA A 257 -13.52 5.62 17.58
C ALA A 257 -13.07 7.01 17.05
N ALA A 258 -11.91 7.09 16.40
CA ALA A 258 -11.41 8.33 15.82
C ALA A 258 -12.27 8.80 14.64
N LEU A 259 -12.79 7.85 13.84
CA LEU A 259 -13.72 8.15 12.77
C LEU A 259 -15.03 8.75 13.30
N VAL A 260 -15.62 8.13 14.34
CA VAL A 260 -16.83 8.66 15.01
C VAL A 260 -16.59 10.06 15.55
N GLU A 261 -15.47 10.28 16.26
CA GLU A 261 -15.11 11.59 16.81
C GLU A 261 -14.97 12.65 15.70
N ALA A 262 -14.39 12.29 14.55
CA ALA A 262 -14.30 13.18 13.40
C ALA A 262 -15.67 13.51 12.81
N VAL A 263 -16.59 12.54 12.73
CA VAL A 263 -17.97 12.76 12.27
C VAL A 263 -18.73 13.67 13.23
N ASP A 264 -18.68 13.41 14.53
CA ASP A 264 -19.37 14.23 15.53
C ASP A 264 -18.85 15.67 15.53
N ARG A 265 -17.53 15.85 15.40
CA ARG A 265 -16.89 17.17 15.38
C ARG A 265 -17.22 17.97 14.11
N THR A 266 -17.31 17.30 12.97
CA THR A 266 -17.33 17.99 11.66
C THR A 266 -18.66 17.92 10.91
N GLY A 267 -19.59 17.08 11.35
CA GLY A 267 -20.91 16.89 10.75
C GLY A 267 -20.87 16.67 9.23
N PRO A 268 -20.06 15.72 8.71
CA PRO A 268 -19.99 15.49 7.27
C PRO A 268 -21.31 14.91 6.77
N ALA A 269 -21.68 15.26 5.54
CA ALA A 269 -22.85 14.71 4.89
C ALA A 269 -22.55 13.40 4.16
N GLY A 270 -21.31 13.22 3.70
CA GLY A 270 -20.83 11.98 3.11
C GLY A 270 -19.58 11.48 3.82
N VAL A 271 -19.49 10.17 4.06
CA VAL A 271 -18.29 9.51 4.57
C VAL A 271 -17.90 8.39 3.61
N VAL A 272 -16.63 8.34 3.20
CA VAL A 272 -16.06 7.27 2.39
C VAL A 272 -15.02 6.52 3.22
N ILE A 273 -15.22 5.22 3.37
CA ILE A 273 -14.26 4.32 4.02
C ILE A 273 -13.65 3.39 2.97
N TRP A 274 -12.37 3.59 2.70
CA TRP A 274 -11.60 2.74 1.80
C TRP A 274 -11.07 1.49 2.49
N SER A 275 -11.26 0.33 1.89
CA SER A 275 -10.53 -0.88 2.25
C SER A 275 -10.05 -1.63 1.00
N HIS A 276 -8.76 -1.90 0.94
CA HIS A 276 -8.13 -2.64 -0.14
C HIS A 276 -8.18 -4.15 0.10
N THR A 277 -8.13 -4.59 1.36
CA THR A 277 -8.08 -6.02 1.69
C THR A 277 -9.29 -6.45 2.50
N ARG A 278 -9.66 -7.72 2.40
CA ARG A 278 -10.75 -8.28 3.23
C ARG A 278 -10.43 -8.25 4.72
N ALA A 279 -9.15 -8.25 5.09
CA ALA A 279 -8.71 -8.27 6.47
C ALA A 279 -8.98 -6.95 7.21
N THR A 280 -9.02 -5.83 6.48
CA THR A 280 -9.25 -4.48 7.00
C THR A 280 -10.69 -3.99 6.78
N ALA A 281 -11.48 -4.72 5.97
CA ALA A 281 -12.88 -4.40 5.66
C ALA A 281 -13.86 -4.95 6.71
N ASP A 282 -13.79 -4.45 7.95
CA ASP A 282 -14.69 -4.86 9.03
C ASP A 282 -16.05 -4.15 8.98
N PRO A 283 -17.19 -4.84 8.73
CA PRO A 283 -18.52 -4.24 8.71
C PRO A 283 -18.94 -3.60 10.04
N HIS A 284 -18.30 -3.98 11.16
CA HIS A 284 -18.56 -3.37 12.46
C HIS A 284 -18.18 -1.89 12.48
N GLN A 285 -17.12 -1.48 11.76
CA GLN A 285 -16.74 -0.08 11.64
C GLN A 285 -17.84 0.76 10.96
N LEU A 286 -18.48 0.20 9.93
CA LEU A 286 -19.62 0.82 9.25
C LEU A 286 -20.86 0.88 10.16
N THR A 287 -21.17 -0.20 10.87
CA THR A 287 -22.30 -0.26 11.80
C THR A 287 -22.14 0.77 12.92
N THR A 288 -20.94 0.90 13.47
CA THR A 288 -20.61 1.91 14.48
C THR A 288 -20.82 3.33 13.95
N LEU A 289 -20.40 3.60 12.72
CA LEU A 289 -20.60 4.89 12.06
C LEU A 289 -22.08 5.21 11.84
N LEU A 290 -22.90 4.22 11.51
CA LEU A 290 -24.35 4.41 11.28
C LEU A 290 -25.13 4.67 12.57
N ALA A 291 -24.59 4.25 13.71
CA ALA A 291 -25.21 4.41 15.02
C ALA A 291 -24.97 5.80 15.66
N VAL A 292 -24.18 6.67 15.04
CA VAL A 292 -23.90 8.01 15.57
C VAL A 292 -25.18 8.88 15.53
N PRO A 293 -25.39 9.79 16.50
CA PRO A 293 -26.60 10.61 16.57
C PRO A 293 -26.82 11.47 15.32
N ARG A 294 -25.74 12.00 14.73
CA ARG A 294 -25.76 12.79 13.48
C ARG A 294 -25.24 11.95 12.33
N ARG A 295 -26.04 10.95 11.95
CA ARG A 295 -25.69 10.02 10.88
C ARG A 295 -25.44 10.78 9.55
N PRO A 296 -24.32 10.50 8.85
CA PRO A 296 -24.09 11.00 7.50
C PRO A 296 -25.20 10.56 6.55
N LEU A 297 -25.57 11.43 5.60
CA LEU A 297 -26.57 11.11 4.57
C LEU A 297 -26.09 10.00 3.64
N LEU A 298 -24.78 9.95 3.37
CA LEU A 298 -24.15 8.96 2.54
C LEU A 298 -22.97 8.30 3.27
N VAL A 299 -22.96 6.97 3.28
CA VAL A 299 -21.81 6.19 3.72
C VAL A 299 -21.40 5.27 2.58
N LEU A 300 -20.17 5.44 2.10
CA LEU A 300 -19.57 4.62 1.05
C LEU A 300 -18.55 3.65 1.63
N ALA A 301 -18.75 2.37 1.37
CA ALA A 301 -17.74 1.33 1.59
C ALA A 301 -16.95 1.13 0.29
N ALA A 302 -15.88 1.90 0.09
CA ALA A 302 -15.13 1.91 -1.16
C ALA A 302 -13.99 0.88 -1.15
N GLY A 303 -13.76 0.23 -2.30
CA GLY A 303 -12.63 -0.67 -2.51
C GLY A 303 -12.97 -2.16 -2.45
N PRO A 304 -12.03 -3.01 -2.91
CA PRO A 304 -12.27 -4.44 -3.11
C PRO A 304 -12.31 -5.26 -1.81
N GLY A 305 -11.92 -4.68 -0.67
CA GLY A 305 -11.97 -5.36 0.61
C GLY A 305 -13.40 -5.67 1.08
N TRP A 306 -14.35 -4.80 0.74
CA TRP A 306 -15.75 -4.90 1.18
C TRP A 306 -16.54 -5.93 0.41
N ARG A 307 -17.29 -6.78 1.12
CA ARG A 307 -18.22 -7.73 0.50
C ARG A 307 -19.65 -7.22 0.57
N ALA A 308 -20.34 -7.19 -0.57
CA ALA A 308 -21.68 -6.62 -0.69
C ALA A 308 -22.72 -7.32 0.21
N ASP A 309 -22.58 -8.62 0.44
CA ASP A 309 -23.44 -9.44 1.30
C ASP A 309 -23.29 -9.14 2.80
N THR A 310 -22.21 -8.47 3.20
CA THR A 310 -21.92 -8.13 4.61
C THR A 310 -22.19 -6.68 4.97
N LEU A 311 -22.58 -5.85 4.01
CA LEU A 311 -22.75 -4.42 4.25
C LEU A 311 -24.04 -4.12 5.02
N PRO A 312 -23.99 -3.26 6.05
CA PRO A 312 -25.19 -2.80 6.73
C PRO A 312 -26.14 -2.05 5.78
N ALA A 313 -27.43 -2.07 6.11
CA ALA A 313 -28.43 -1.32 5.36
C ALA A 313 -28.10 0.19 5.32
N GLY A 314 -28.22 0.79 4.14
CA GLY A 314 -27.91 2.20 3.92
C GLY A 314 -26.43 2.52 3.71
N VAL A 315 -25.56 1.51 3.57
CA VAL A 315 -24.20 1.67 3.04
C VAL A 315 -24.19 1.34 1.55
N VAL A 316 -23.54 2.18 0.75
CA VAL A 316 -23.38 1.97 -0.69
C VAL A 316 -21.95 1.54 -1.00
N ARG A 317 -21.78 0.57 -1.89
CA ARG A 317 -20.47 0.13 -2.37
C ARG A 317 -20.27 0.57 -3.81
N PRO A 318 -19.52 1.66 -4.07
CA PRO A 318 -19.25 2.08 -5.43
C PRO A 318 -18.44 1.01 -6.18
N VAL A 319 -18.74 0.81 -7.46
CA VAL A 319 -18.08 -0.17 -8.33
C VAL A 319 -16.72 0.33 -8.81
N ASP A 320 -16.57 1.64 -8.96
CA ASP A 320 -15.34 2.29 -9.41
C ASP A 320 -15.18 3.72 -8.85
N LEU A 321 -14.10 4.39 -9.27
CA LEU A 321 -13.78 5.75 -8.85
C LEU A 321 -14.80 6.77 -9.37
N ALA A 322 -15.28 6.60 -10.61
CA ALA A 322 -16.23 7.52 -11.22
C ALA A 322 -17.56 7.54 -10.46
N GLU A 323 -18.09 6.37 -10.12
CA GLU A 323 -19.32 6.27 -9.33
C GLU A 323 -19.14 6.86 -7.93
N ALA A 324 -17.99 6.62 -7.27
CA ALA A 324 -17.70 7.21 -5.97
C ALA A 324 -17.72 8.75 -6.00
N VAL A 325 -17.14 9.35 -7.05
CA VAL A 325 -17.17 10.80 -7.28
C VAL A 325 -18.60 11.28 -7.53
N SER A 326 -19.35 10.62 -8.42
CA SER A 326 -20.73 11.00 -8.74
C SER A 326 -21.64 10.99 -7.51
N LEU A 327 -21.53 9.96 -6.66
CA LEU A 327 -22.33 9.86 -5.42
C LEU A 327 -21.98 10.98 -4.43
N ALA A 328 -20.68 11.29 -4.26
CA ALA A 328 -20.24 12.36 -3.38
C ALA A 328 -20.68 13.75 -3.87
N VAL A 329 -20.60 13.99 -5.18
CA VAL A 329 -21.08 15.22 -5.83
C VAL A 329 -22.59 15.38 -5.67
N ALA A 330 -23.36 14.31 -5.89
CA ALA A 330 -24.82 14.36 -5.74
C ALA A 330 -25.25 14.75 -4.31
N VAL A 331 -24.53 14.28 -3.28
CA VAL A 331 -24.79 14.65 -1.88
C VAL A 331 -24.48 16.12 -1.63
N ARG A 332 -23.40 16.66 -2.19
CA ARG A 332 -23.09 18.10 -2.12
C ARG A 332 -24.23 18.92 -2.75
N ASP A 333 -24.64 18.57 -3.95
CA ASP A 333 -25.65 19.33 -4.71
C ASP A 333 -27.01 19.33 -3.99
N ALA A 334 -27.42 18.19 -3.43
CA ALA A 334 -28.66 18.08 -2.65
C ALA A 334 -28.65 19.00 -1.41
N LEU A 335 -27.49 19.19 -0.78
CA LEU A 335 -27.35 20.06 0.38
C LEU A 335 -27.34 21.55 0.01
N GLU A 336 -26.74 21.91 -1.12
CA GLU A 336 -26.75 23.29 -1.63
C GLU A 336 -28.17 23.71 -2.02
N GLN A 337 -28.92 22.82 -2.66
CA GLN A 337 -30.33 23.05 -3.00
C GLN A 337 -31.19 23.21 -1.74
N SER A 338 -30.95 22.41 -0.69
CA SER A 338 -31.68 22.51 0.58
C SER A 338 -31.34 23.76 1.40
N ALA A 339 -30.16 24.35 1.16
CA ALA A 339 -29.71 25.57 1.85
C ALA A 339 -30.14 26.86 1.15
N SER A 340 -30.57 26.79 -0.11
CA SER A 340 -31.05 27.95 -0.87
C SER A 340 -32.51 28.24 -0.48
N PRO A 341 -32.82 29.39 0.17
CA PRO A 341 -34.18 29.69 0.58
C PRO A 341 -35.07 29.84 -0.64
N ALA A 342 -36.21 29.15 -0.65
CA ALA A 342 -37.25 29.35 -1.64
C ALA A 342 -37.60 30.85 -1.70
N LEU A 343 -37.37 31.49 -2.86
CA LEU A 343 -37.84 32.84 -3.11
C LEU A 343 -39.33 32.89 -2.72
N PRO A 344 -39.79 33.88 -1.94
CA PRO A 344 -41.20 34.00 -1.65
C PRO A 344 -41.92 34.14 -2.99
N ARG A 345 -42.83 33.19 -3.28
CA ARG A 345 -43.79 33.35 -4.37
C ARG A 345 -44.54 34.64 -4.05
N SER A 346 -44.28 35.68 -4.84
CA SER A 346 -45.05 36.91 -4.88
C SER A 346 -46.47 36.56 -5.30
N GLY A 347 -47.24 36.09 -4.32
CA GLY A 347 -48.67 35.93 -4.39
C GLY A 347 -49.32 37.24 -3.99
N GLY A 348 -49.83 37.94 -5.00
CA GLY A 348 -51.12 38.62 -4.89
C GLY A 348 -51.13 40.13 -4.71
N LEU A 349 -51.92 40.74 -5.61
CA LEU A 349 -52.75 41.95 -5.46
C LEU A 349 -51.96 43.27 -5.62
N HIS A 350 -52.26 44.16 -6.57
CA HIS A 350 -53.52 44.51 -7.23
C HIS A 350 -53.28 44.98 -8.68
#